data_AF-A0A8X7ZEB0-F1
#
_entry.id   AF-A0A8X7ZEB0-F1
#
_cell.length_a   1.000
_cell.length_b   1.000
_cell.length_c   1.000
_cell.angle_alpha   90.00
_cell.angle_beta   90.00
_cell.angle_gamma   90.00
#
_symmetry.space_group_name_H-M   'P 1'
#
loop_
_entity.id
_entity.type
_entity.pdbx_description
1 polymer ?
#
loop_
_entity_poly.entity_id
_entity_poly.type
_entity_poly.pdbx_seq_one_letter_code
_entity_poly.pdbx_strand_id
1 'polypeptide(L)'
;MTFCVPIKQTHTAYHHQNVPLLGTQDHVLVIISNRSLSPLKLQNMNLVHSPSHSLQLPKFISHFQNAPKFYPPKRVTTSNLETIGSNIFSNSTALIPIKAASEGVDTAVVVVEEEEPKLKKFQVFEGHPAPFGATVRDGGVNFAIFAANAVSATLCLISLSDLPEFILFDGVEDPFRFLIIGLLFTLKFTFLWNRKRSFDPRLLSWFKLFCLVVSCLISFSFEGTSNDYFYGHLLMQNIVTEQIFLDPLTNKTGDVWHVLLKGDLKDMLYGYKFDGNFSPELGLYYDPSKIVLDPYAKSVISRGEFGVLGHDDNRWPQMACMIPTAENKFDWEGDSPLKYPQRDLIIYEMHVRGFTQHASSRTEFPGTYLGVVEKLDHLKDLGVNCIELMPCHEFNELEYYSYNSVLGDYKVNFWGYSTVNYFSPMTRYSSAGTRNCGQDAINEFKLLVREAHKRGIEVFMDVVFNHTAEGNEKGPILSFRGVDNSIYYMLAPKGEFYNYSGCGNTFNCNHPIVRQFILECLR
;
A
#
# COMPACT_ATOMS: atom_id res chain seq x y z
N MET A 1 -30.21 -49.01 12.49
CA MET A 1 -30.36 -48.72 11.05
C MET A 1 -30.07 -47.25 10.87
N THR A 2 -28.96 -46.77 10.32
CA THR A 2 -27.85 -47.39 9.58
C THR A 2 -26.61 -46.53 9.87
N PHE A 3 -25.53 -47.17 10.31
CA PHE A 3 -24.21 -46.58 10.58
C PHE A 3 -23.35 -46.66 9.31
N CYS A 4 -22.41 -45.73 9.11
CA CYS A 4 -21.20 -46.00 8.32
C CYS A 4 -19.99 -45.23 8.86
N VAL A 5 -18.86 -45.93 8.88
CA VAL A 5 -17.59 -45.71 9.61
C VAL A 5 -16.49 -45.34 8.60
N PRO A 6 -15.42 -44.61 8.97
CA PRO A 6 -14.39 -44.16 8.03
C PRO A 6 -13.37 -45.26 7.69
N ILE A 7 -12.91 -45.28 6.44
CA ILE A 7 -11.86 -46.19 5.94
C ILE A 7 -10.50 -45.51 6.05
N LYS A 8 -9.62 -46.10 6.88
CA LYS A 8 -8.16 -45.96 6.84
C LYS A 8 -7.61 -46.78 5.67
N GLN A 9 -6.64 -46.25 4.94
CA GLN A 9 -5.71 -47.08 4.18
C GLN A 9 -4.28 -46.90 4.71
N THR A 10 -3.79 -47.98 5.29
CA THR A 10 -2.40 -48.29 5.60
C THR A 10 -1.80 -49.07 4.43
N HIS A 11 -0.58 -48.76 4.01
CA HIS A 11 0.33 -49.76 3.44
C HIS A 11 1.78 -49.51 3.87
N THR A 12 2.31 -50.50 4.58
CA THR A 12 3.70 -50.82 4.94
C THR A 12 4.51 -51.23 3.70
N ALA A 13 5.66 -50.60 3.45
CA ALA A 13 7.05 -51.00 3.79
C ALA A 13 7.66 -52.12 2.92
N TYR A 14 8.81 -51.88 2.28
CA TYR A 14 9.94 -52.83 2.15
C TYR A 14 11.27 -52.14 1.70
N HIS A 15 12.26 -52.19 2.60
CA HIS A 15 13.73 -52.29 2.46
C HIS A 15 14.50 -51.84 1.19
N HIS A 16 15.57 -51.02 1.35
CA HIS A 16 16.98 -51.47 1.51
C HIS A 16 18.02 -50.30 1.60
N GLN A 17 18.91 -50.41 2.61
CA GLN A 17 20.37 -50.14 2.64
C GLN A 17 21.02 -48.74 2.40
N ASN A 18 21.70 -48.29 3.48
CA ASN A 18 23.12 -47.88 3.63
C ASN A 18 23.79 -46.73 2.81
N VAL A 19 24.03 -45.61 3.52
CA VAL A 19 25.26 -44.77 3.76
C VAL A 19 26.15 -44.25 2.56
N PRO A 20 27.06 -43.26 2.76
CA PRO A 20 26.93 -41.84 2.39
C PRO A 20 27.94 -41.38 1.30
N LEU A 21 27.78 -40.17 0.76
CA LEU A 21 28.87 -39.47 0.05
C LEU A 21 28.98 -38.00 0.47
N LEU A 22 30.24 -37.63 0.73
CA LEU A 22 30.73 -36.33 1.14
C LEU A 22 30.45 -35.23 0.10
N GLY A 23 30.33 -34.00 0.59
CA GLY A 23 30.42 -32.78 -0.22
C GLY A 23 29.99 -31.55 0.57
N THR A 24 30.85 -31.07 1.47
CA THR A 24 30.73 -29.73 2.06
C THR A 24 31.06 -28.69 1.00
N GLN A 25 30.06 -27.95 0.54
CA GLN A 25 30.25 -26.60 -0.02
C GLN A 25 29.68 -25.61 1.01
N ASP A 26 30.56 -24.79 1.56
CA ASP A 26 30.19 -23.68 2.44
C ASP A 26 29.45 -22.60 1.64
N HIS A 27 28.15 -22.49 1.85
CA HIS A 27 27.42 -21.26 1.53
C HIS A 27 27.38 -20.41 2.79
N VAL A 28 28.09 -19.28 2.76
CA VAL A 28 28.02 -18.26 3.81
C VAL A 28 26.66 -17.55 3.72
N LEU A 29 25.84 -17.76 4.74
CA LEU A 29 24.62 -17.00 4.98
C LEU A 29 25.02 -15.65 5.62
N VAL A 30 24.91 -14.56 4.87
CA VAL A 30 25.13 -13.20 5.40
C VAL A 30 23.85 -12.76 6.14
N ILE A 31 23.90 -12.72 7.47
CA ILE A 31 22.87 -12.08 8.29
C ILE A 31 23.30 -10.63 8.55
N ILE A 32 22.66 -9.68 7.87
CA ILE A 32 22.79 -8.24 8.16
C ILE A 32 21.83 -7.92 9.31
N SER A 33 22.37 -7.79 10.52
CA SER A 33 21.62 -7.27 11.68
C SER A 33 21.84 -5.76 11.76
N ASN A 34 20.88 -4.98 11.29
CA ASN A 34 20.86 -3.54 11.46
C ASN A 34 19.89 -3.18 12.60
N ARG A 35 20.39 -3.08 13.84
CA ARG A 35 19.67 -2.41 14.94
C ARG A 35 20.62 -1.65 15.84
N SER A 36 20.42 -0.33 15.83
CA SER A 36 20.83 0.62 16.86
C SER A 36 20.34 0.15 18.24
N LEU A 37 21.28 -0.02 19.17
CA LEU A 37 21.00 -0.26 20.59
C LEU A 37 21.05 1.10 21.30
N SER A 38 19.92 1.55 21.83
CA SER A 38 19.88 2.64 22.81
C SER A 38 20.25 2.12 24.21
N PRO A 39 20.88 2.94 25.08
CA PRO A 39 21.51 2.47 26.30
C PRO A 39 20.50 2.48 27.46
N LEU A 40 19.75 1.39 27.66
CA LEU A 40 19.01 1.11 28.91
C LEU A 40 18.43 -0.31 28.85
N LYS A 41 19.22 -1.29 29.32
CA LYS A 41 18.78 -2.54 30.00
C LYS A 41 20.00 -3.44 30.28
N LEU A 42 20.74 -3.07 31.31
CA LEU A 42 21.66 -3.98 32.00
C LEU A 42 21.06 -4.22 33.37
N GLN A 43 20.16 -5.20 33.47
CA GLN A 43 19.82 -5.84 34.74
C GLN A 43 18.97 -7.09 34.49
N ASN A 44 19.39 -8.19 35.13
CA ASN A 44 18.71 -9.48 35.32
C ASN A 44 18.94 -10.56 34.26
N MET A 45 20.06 -11.27 34.38
CA MET A 45 20.00 -12.74 34.49
C MET A 45 20.97 -13.23 35.57
N ASN A 46 20.41 -13.81 36.63
CA ASN A 46 21.13 -14.50 37.69
C ASN A 46 21.67 -15.83 37.17
N LEU A 47 22.97 -16.05 37.37
CA LEU A 47 23.63 -17.35 37.27
C LEU A 47 23.16 -18.24 38.43
N VAL A 48 22.45 -19.33 38.13
CA VAL A 48 22.20 -20.41 39.09
C VAL A 48 23.19 -21.55 38.80
N HIS A 49 24.14 -21.71 39.71
CA HIS A 49 24.97 -22.92 39.81
C HIS A 49 24.13 -24.13 40.22
N SER A 50 24.39 -25.29 39.62
CA SER A 50 24.03 -26.59 40.21
C SER A 50 25.26 -27.25 40.84
N PRO A 51 25.07 -28.09 41.87
CA PRO A 51 25.89 -29.29 41.95
C PRO A 51 25.11 -30.57 42.29
N SER A 52 25.46 -31.61 41.53
CA SER A 52 25.67 -33.03 41.90
C SER A 52 24.57 -33.83 42.63
N HIS A 53 24.16 -34.96 42.04
CA HIS A 53 24.37 -36.28 42.65
C HIS A 53 24.34 -37.42 41.62
N SER A 54 25.27 -38.35 41.84
CA SER A 54 25.58 -39.61 41.16
C SER A 54 24.48 -40.68 41.25
N LEU A 55 24.31 -41.50 40.20
CA LEU A 55 23.98 -42.94 40.31
C LEU A 55 24.15 -43.69 38.96
N GLN A 56 25.09 -44.66 38.99
CA GLN A 56 25.15 -45.98 38.31
C GLN A 56 25.25 -46.16 36.78
N LEU A 57 26.36 -46.84 36.41
CA LEU A 57 26.72 -47.58 35.18
C LEU A 57 25.84 -48.83 34.92
N PRO A 58 25.71 -49.36 33.68
CA PRO A 58 26.76 -50.24 33.12
C PRO A 58 27.03 -50.22 31.59
N LYS A 59 28.34 -50.35 31.28
CA LYS A 59 29.06 -51.14 30.23
C LYS A 59 28.55 -51.18 28.78
N PHE A 60 29.38 -50.73 27.82
CA PHE A 60 30.22 -51.58 26.94
C PHE A 60 31.17 -50.74 26.02
N ILE A 61 32.48 -51.00 26.16
CA ILE A 61 33.61 -51.13 25.17
C ILE A 61 33.23 -50.88 23.68
N SER A 62 33.96 -50.23 22.74
CA SER A 62 35.29 -49.60 22.58
C SER A 62 35.32 -48.85 21.23
N HIS A 63 36.08 -47.75 21.11
CA HIS A 63 37.05 -47.42 20.02
C HIS A 63 37.34 -45.90 19.98
N PHE A 64 38.64 -45.56 20.06
CA PHE A 64 39.27 -44.26 19.79
C PHE A 64 38.98 -43.80 18.34
N GLN A 65 39.05 -42.53 17.90
CA GLN A 65 40.07 -41.49 18.13
C GLN A 65 39.64 -40.18 17.41
N ASN A 66 40.15 -39.03 17.88
CA ASN A 66 40.26 -37.69 17.25
C ASN A 66 39.18 -36.62 17.54
N ALA A 67 39.53 -35.72 18.47
CA ALA A 67 38.99 -34.36 18.61
C ALA A 67 40.16 -33.36 18.72
N PRO A 68 40.16 -32.20 18.03
CA PRO A 68 41.04 -31.10 18.35
C PRO A 68 40.49 -30.24 19.51
N LYS A 69 41.41 -29.73 20.32
CA LYS A 69 41.23 -29.03 21.59
C LYS A 69 40.70 -27.60 21.41
N PHE A 70 39.74 -27.19 22.23
CA PHE A 70 39.38 -25.78 22.45
C PHE A 70 40.42 -25.08 23.35
N TYR A 71 40.76 -23.82 23.03
CA TYR A 71 41.46 -22.88 23.94
C TYR A 71 40.45 -21.88 24.53
N PRO A 72 40.60 -21.42 25.79
CA PRO A 72 39.72 -20.41 26.38
C PRO A 72 40.15 -18.97 25.99
N PRO A 73 39.21 -18.00 25.95
CA PRO A 73 39.51 -16.61 25.60
C PRO A 73 40.19 -15.84 26.75
N LYS A 74 41.14 -14.97 26.42
CA LYS A 74 41.78 -14.04 27.36
C LYS A 74 40.83 -12.86 27.69
N ARG A 75 40.72 -12.55 28.99
CA ARG A 75 39.97 -11.42 29.59
C ARG A 75 40.40 -10.06 29.03
N VAL A 76 39.43 -9.17 28.79
CA VAL A 76 39.63 -7.72 28.62
C VAL A 76 39.44 -7.04 29.98
N THR A 77 40.35 -6.14 30.37
CA THR A 77 40.31 -5.37 31.63
C THR A 77 40.00 -3.88 31.39
N THR A 78 39.43 -3.21 32.38
CA THR A 78 38.98 -1.80 32.38
C THR A 78 40.05 -0.78 31.99
N SER A 79 41.34 -1.11 32.14
CA SER A 79 42.46 -0.28 31.70
C SER A 79 42.57 -0.10 30.18
N ASN A 80 41.91 -0.93 29.37
CA ASN A 80 41.92 -0.81 27.90
C ASN A 80 40.79 0.09 27.36
N LEU A 81 39.82 0.48 28.20
CA LEU A 81 38.68 1.33 27.80
C LEU A 81 38.99 2.83 27.91
N GLU A 82 39.90 3.24 28.80
CA GLU A 82 40.26 4.65 28.96
C GLU A 82 41.13 5.18 27.80
N THR A 83 41.90 4.33 27.12
CA THR A 83 42.67 4.72 25.92
C THR A 83 41.79 4.92 24.68
N ILE A 84 40.55 4.41 24.68
CA ILE A 84 39.59 4.56 23.57
C ILE A 84 38.76 5.85 23.74
N GLY A 85 38.59 6.34 24.97
CA GLY A 85 37.80 7.53 25.27
C GLY A 85 38.49 8.88 25.01
N SER A 86 39.81 8.92 24.87
CA SER A 86 40.56 10.19 24.79
C SER A 86 40.85 10.71 23.38
N ASN A 87 40.44 10.00 22.31
CA ASN A 87 40.68 10.42 20.91
C ASN A 87 39.43 10.90 20.15
N ILE A 88 38.30 11.13 20.83
CA ILE A 88 37.04 11.56 20.18
C ILE A 88 36.85 13.10 20.20
N PHE A 89 37.84 13.87 20.63
CA PHE A 89 37.82 15.33 20.52
C PHE A 89 39.02 15.88 19.73
N SER A 90 39.08 15.56 18.44
CA SER A 90 39.75 16.42 17.45
C SER A 90 39.35 16.01 16.03
N ASN A 91 38.78 16.95 15.28
CA ASN A 91 38.48 16.83 13.86
C ASN A 91 39.67 16.32 13.05
N SER A 92 39.64 15.05 12.67
CA SER A 92 40.34 14.49 11.51
C SER A 92 40.06 12.99 11.44
N THR A 93 39.77 12.51 10.23
CA THR A 93 39.59 11.11 9.81
C THR A 93 40.40 10.11 10.64
N ALA A 94 39.73 9.27 11.43
CA ALA A 94 40.39 8.24 12.23
C ALA A 94 40.57 6.96 11.39
N LEU A 95 41.79 6.71 10.92
CA LEU A 95 42.21 5.40 10.42
C LEU A 95 42.60 4.52 11.62
N ILE A 96 41.92 3.38 11.80
CA ILE A 96 42.28 2.38 12.81
C ILE A 96 43.03 1.24 12.08
N PRO A 97 44.37 1.13 12.17
CA PRO A 97 45.07 -0.02 11.61
C PRO A 97 44.99 -1.21 12.58
N ILE A 98 44.27 -2.25 12.19
CA ILE A 98 44.36 -3.56 12.85
C ILE A 98 45.53 -4.32 12.22
N LYS A 99 46.61 -4.52 12.97
CA LYS A 99 47.72 -5.39 12.55
C LYS A 99 47.28 -6.85 12.65
N ALA A 100 46.93 -7.47 11.53
CA ALA A 100 46.82 -8.93 11.43
C ALA A 100 48.23 -9.51 11.21
N ALA A 101 48.67 -10.39 12.11
CA ALA A 101 49.79 -11.28 11.83
C ALA A 101 49.25 -12.54 11.14
N SER A 102 50.05 -13.07 10.20
CA SER A 102 49.90 -14.27 9.37
C SER A 102 48.88 -14.23 8.23
N GLU A 103 49.46 -14.20 7.02
CA GLU A 103 49.08 -14.81 5.74
C GLU A 103 47.62 -14.76 5.28
N GLY A 104 47.39 -13.86 4.30
CA GLY A 104 46.48 -14.09 3.18
C GLY A 104 44.98 -13.92 3.44
N VAL A 105 44.51 -12.69 3.67
CA VAL A 105 43.09 -12.34 3.52
C VAL A 105 42.97 -10.92 2.95
N ASP A 106 42.17 -10.77 1.89
CA ASP A 106 41.82 -9.48 1.30
C ASP A 106 41.19 -8.54 2.34
N THR A 107 41.72 -7.33 2.43
CA THR A 107 41.21 -6.28 3.31
C THR A 107 40.00 -5.62 2.66
N ALA A 108 38.80 -5.98 3.10
CA ALA A 108 37.60 -5.22 2.75
C ALA A 108 37.55 -3.92 3.59
N VAL A 109 37.78 -2.79 2.93
CA VAL A 109 37.57 -1.46 3.50
C VAL A 109 36.08 -1.16 3.44
N VAL A 110 35.39 -1.15 4.59
CA VAL A 110 34.03 -0.63 4.69
C VAL A 110 34.13 0.88 4.84
N VAL A 111 33.89 1.60 3.75
CA VAL A 111 33.66 3.05 3.79
C VAL A 111 32.23 3.24 4.30
N VAL A 112 32.10 3.69 5.54
CA VAL A 112 30.83 4.24 6.03
C VAL A 112 30.78 5.67 5.51
N GLU A 113 30.13 5.88 4.37
CA GLU A 113 29.73 7.22 3.99
C GLU A 113 28.66 7.66 5.00
N GLU A 114 28.99 8.63 5.86
CA GLU A 114 27.95 9.39 6.54
C GLU A 114 27.20 10.15 5.44
N GLU A 115 25.94 9.77 5.18
CA GLU A 115 25.06 10.57 4.34
C GLU A 115 25.02 11.99 4.91
N GLU A 116 25.32 12.99 4.08
CA GLU A 116 25.14 14.38 4.48
C GLU A 116 23.72 14.57 5.02
N PRO A 117 23.54 15.32 6.14
CA PRO A 117 22.22 15.51 6.72
C PRO A 117 21.32 16.20 5.71
N LYS A 118 20.43 15.44 5.07
CA LYS A 118 19.38 15.99 4.22
C LYS A 118 18.62 17.02 5.06
N LEU A 119 18.58 18.26 4.60
CA LEU A 119 17.78 19.32 5.22
C LEU A 119 16.35 18.80 5.35
N LYS A 120 15.88 18.62 6.59
CA LYS A 120 14.51 18.15 6.84
C LYS A 120 13.53 19.15 6.22
N LYS A 121 12.70 18.68 5.29
CA LYS A 121 11.66 19.48 4.60
C LYS A 121 10.60 20.05 5.55
N PHE A 122 10.51 19.49 6.76
CA PHE A 122 9.53 19.86 7.78
C PHE A 122 10.12 19.76 9.19
N GLN A 123 9.51 20.50 10.10
CA GLN A 123 9.74 20.50 11.54
C GLN A 123 8.67 19.66 12.24
N VAL A 124 9.06 18.97 13.32
CA VAL A 124 8.20 18.07 14.09
C VAL A 124 7.86 18.71 15.43
N PHE A 125 6.58 18.73 15.80
CA PHE A 125 6.04 19.27 17.04
C PHE A 125 5.10 18.25 17.72
N GLU A 126 4.79 18.44 19.01
CA GLU A 126 3.93 17.54 19.80
C GLU A 126 2.57 17.27 19.15
N GLY A 127 1.94 18.30 18.56
CA GLY A 127 0.63 18.20 17.93
C GLY A 127 -0.53 18.15 18.92
N HIS A 128 -1.69 17.71 18.43
CA HIS A 128 -2.96 17.75 19.15
C HIS A 128 -3.71 16.42 18.98
N PRO A 129 -4.36 15.91 20.04
CA PRO A 129 -5.12 14.66 19.99
C PRO A 129 -6.43 14.77 19.18
N ALA A 130 -6.83 15.96 18.74
CA ALA A 130 -8.05 16.17 17.98
C ALA A 130 -7.87 17.30 16.95
N PRO A 131 -8.62 17.25 15.83
CA PRO A 131 -9.49 16.14 15.39
C PRO A 131 -8.68 14.90 14.97
N PHE A 132 -9.33 13.73 14.91
CA PHE A 132 -8.72 12.50 14.38
C PHE A 132 -8.46 12.61 12.87
N GLY A 133 -7.45 11.87 12.40
CA GLY A 133 -6.95 11.92 11.04
C GLY A 133 -5.83 12.95 10.84
N ALA A 134 -5.41 13.11 9.58
CA ALA A 134 -4.58 14.23 9.16
C ALA A 134 -5.44 15.49 8.94
N THR A 135 -5.09 16.61 9.56
CA THR A 135 -5.82 17.88 9.49
C THR A 135 -4.89 19.07 9.35
N VAL A 136 -5.15 19.94 8.38
CA VAL A 136 -4.42 21.20 8.19
C VAL A 136 -4.75 22.16 9.34
N ARG A 137 -3.74 22.55 10.11
CA ARG A 137 -3.87 23.51 11.22
C ARG A 137 -2.53 24.07 11.66
N ASP A 138 -2.55 25.21 12.35
CA ASP A 138 -1.38 25.80 13.01
C ASP A 138 -0.15 26.00 12.08
N GLY A 139 -0.41 26.21 10.77
CA GLY A 139 0.62 26.38 9.75
C GLY A 139 1.30 25.06 9.30
N GLY A 140 0.68 23.91 9.56
CA GLY A 140 1.16 22.59 9.15
C GLY A 140 0.02 21.56 9.08
N VAL A 141 0.37 20.28 9.20
CA VAL A 141 -0.58 19.17 9.26
C VAL A 141 -0.44 18.45 10.59
N ASN A 142 -1.53 18.40 11.34
CA ASN A 142 -1.65 17.62 12.56
C ASN A 142 -2.17 16.23 12.22
N PHE A 143 -1.48 15.21 12.71
CA PHE A 143 -1.83 13.80 12.59
C PHE A 143 -2.30 13.33 13.97
N ALA A 144 -3.47 12.72 14.05
CA ALA A 144 -3.97 12.14 15.30
C ALA A 144 -4.70 10.81 15.05
N ILE A 145 -4.33 9.76 15.78
CA ILE A 145 -4.88 8.42 15.61
C ILE A 145 -5.09 7.73 16.96
N PHE A 146 -6.25 7.11 17.14
CA PHE A 146 -6.57 6.32 18.33
C PHE A 146 -5.95 4.93 18.23
N ALA A 147 -5.13 4.55 19.21
CA ALA A 147 -4.60 3.19 19.37
C ALA A 147 -4.24 2.97 20.85
N ALA A 148 -5.18 2.41 21.61
CA ALA A 148 -5.05 2.27 23.06
C ALA A 148 -4.00 1.22 23.42
N ASN A 149 -4.06 0.07 22.77
CA ASN A 149 -3.23 -1.08 23.10
C ASN A 149 -1.85 -1.09 22.40
N ALA A 150 -1.53 -0.07 21.60
CA ALA A 150 -0.23 0.06 20.96
C ALA A 150 0.86 0.49 21.96
N VAL A 151 2.03 -0.15 21.88
CA VAL A 151 3.21 0.17 22.69
C VAL A 151 3.98 1.34 22.10
N SER A 152 4.05 1.43 20.77
CA SER A 152 4.62 2.57 20.06
C SER A 152 3.89 2.82 18.75
N ALA A 153 3.98 4.06 18.27
CA ALA A 153 3.46 4.46 16.97
C ALA A 153 4.57 5.17 16.18
N THR A 154 4.61 4.92 14.88
CA THR A 154 5.50 5.59 13.94
C THR A 154 4.66 6.12 12.78
N LEU A 155 4.73 7.42 12.51
CA LEU A 155 4.18 8.02 11.30
C LEU A 155 5.17 7.79 10.16
N CYS A 156 4.72 7.15 9.09
CA CYS A 156 5.49 6.90 7.87
C CYS A 156 5.05 7.88 6.79
N LEU A 157 5.98 8.65 6.24
CA LEU A 157 5.75 9.54 5.11
C LEU A 157 6.36 8.94 3.84
N ILE A 158 5.63 9.04 2.74
CA ILE A 158 5.99 8.44 1.45
C ILE A 158 5.90 9.54 0.40
N SER A 159 7.05 10.00 -0.09
CA SER A 159 7.13 10.96 -1.19
C SER A 159 6.79 10.26 -2.49
N LEU A 160 5.94 10.88 -3.31
CA LEU A 160 5.64 10.36 -4.66
C LEU A 160 6.90 10.27 -5.52
N SER A 161 7.87 11.19 -5.35
CA SER A 161 9.16 11.16 -6.05
C SER A 161 10.00 9.92 -5.79
N ASP A 162 9.76 9.24 -4.67
CA ASP A 162 10.54 8.08 -4.25
C ASP A 162 9.88 6.77 -4.66
N LEU A 163 8.67 6.87 -5.25
CA LEU A 163 7.96 5.74 -5.79
C LEU A 163 8.36 5.53 -7.25
N PRO A 164 8.59 4.28 -7.68
CA PRO A 164 8.86 4.01 -9.08
C PRO A 164 7.69 4.48 -9.94
N GLU A 165 8.01 5.32 -10.93
CA GLU A 165 7.08 5.76 -11.95
C GLU A 165 6.79 4.60 -12.90
N PHE A 166 5.54 4.48 -13.33
CA PHE A 166 5.19 3.68 -14.50
C PHE A 166 4.36 4.52 -15.47
N ILE A 167 4.57 4.24 -16.76
CA ILE A 167 3.81 4.82 -17.85
C ILE A 167 2.53 3.99 -17.97
N LEU A 168 1.38 4.61 -17.70
CA LEU A 168 0.10 4.07 -18.14
C LEU A 168 0.06 4.19 -19.67
N PHE A 169 0.16 3.06 -20.37
CA PHE A 169 -0.05 3.03 -21.81
C PHE A 169 -1.53 3.24 -22.10
N ASP A 170 -1.90 4.46 -22.49
CA ASP A 170 -3.16 4.65 -23.21
C ASP A 170 -2.96 4.24 -24.69
N GLY A 171 -3.97 3.58 -25.24
CA GLY A 171 -3.91 2.74 -26.44
C GLY A 171 -3.67 3.48 -27.75
N VAL A 172 -2.48 4.02 -27.97
CA VAL A 172 -1.97 4.35 -29.31
C VAL A 172 -0.64 3.64 -29.48
N GLU A 173 -0.59 2.68 -30.42
CA GLU A 173 0.67 2.09 -30.86
C GLU A 173 1.67 3.21 -31.14
N ASP A 174 2.76 3.20 -30.38
CA ASP A 174 3.88 4.13 -30.40
C ASP A 174 4.07 4.80 -31.79
N PRO A 175 3.77 6.11 -31.95
CA PRO A 175 3.94 6.80 -33.22
C PRO A 175 5.41 6.79 -33.68
N PHE A 176 6.37 6.60 -32.78
CA PHE A 176 7.78 6.42 -33.15
C PHE A 176 8.03 5.09 -33.88
N ARG A 177 7.23 4.05 -33.61
CA ARG A 177 7.31 2.77 -34.32
C ARG A 177 6.89 2.92 -35.79
N PHE A 178 5.84 3.69 -36.07
CA PHE A 178 5.44 4.02 -37.44
C PHE A 178 6.44 4.94 -38.14
N LEU A 179 7.06 5.88 -37.42
CA LEU A 179 8.11 6.74 -37.95
C LEU A 179 9.35 5.93 -38.35
N ILE A 180 9.78 4.98 -37.50
CA ILE A 180 10.92 4.08 -37.76
C ILE A 180 10.62 3.13 -38.92
N ILE A 181 9.42 2.55 -38.97
CA ILE A 181 8.99 1.70 -40.11
C ILE A 181 8.97 2.52 -41.41
N GLY A 182 8.46 3.75 -41.37
CA GLY A 182 8.47 4.67 -42.50
C GLY A 182 9.89 5.04 -42.97
N LEU A 183 10.80 5.34 -42.05
CA LEU A 183 12.21 5.63 -42.35
C LEU A 183 12.93 4.43 -42.97
N LEU A 184 12.72 3.22 -42.43
CA LEU A 184 13.29 1.98 -42.97
C LEU A 184 12.75 1.66 -44.35
N PHE A 185 11.46 1.90 -44.60
CA PHE A 185 10.86 1.73 -45.93
C PHE A 185 11.45 2.73 -46.93
N THR A 186 11.63 3.99 -46.52
CA THR A 186 12.19 5.06 -47.36
C THR A 186 13.65 4.77 -47.72
N LEU A 187 14.48 4.38 -46.75
CA LEU A 187 15.88 3.99 -46.96
C LEU A 187 16.02 2.79 -47.89
N LYS A 188 15.17 1.77 -47.73
CA LYS A 188 15.17 0.57 -48.59
C LYS A 188 14.70 0.90 -50.01
N PHE A 189 13.77 1.83 -50.16
CA PHE A 189 13.31 2.33 -51.46
C PHE A 189 14.40 3.18 -52.15
N THR A 190 15.08 4.08 -51.44
CA THR A 190 16.20 4.87 -51.98
C THR A 190 17.38 3.97 -52.39
N PHE A 191 17.65 2.91 -51.63
CA PHE A 191 18.68 1.91 -51.96
C PHE A 191 18.33 1.11 -53.22
N LEU A 192 17.06 0.73 -53.40
CA LEU A 192 16.58 0.04 -54.60
C LEU A 192 16.51 0.97 -55.83
N TRP A 193 16.16 2.25 -55.63
CA TRP A 193 16.14 3.29 -56.67
C TRP A 193 17.53 3.54 -57.25
N ASN A 194 18.56 3.63 -56.40
CA ASN A 194 19.95 3.83 -56.85
C ASN A 194 20.53 2.63 -57.62
N ARG A 195 19.90 1.44 -57.58
CA ARG A 195 20.38 0.23 -58.23
C ARG A 195 19.72 -0.08 -59.58
N LYS A 196 18.59 0.55 -59.93
CA LYS A 196 17.92 0.36 -61.23
C LYS A 196 17.89 1.66 -62.04
N ARG A 197 18.69 1.71 -63.11
CA ARG A 197 18.84 2.82 -64.07
C ARG A 197 17.70 2.92 -65.12
N SER A 198 16.46 2.58 -64.77
CA SER A 198 15.33 2.77 -65.71
C SER A 198 14.14 3.43 -65.02
N PHE A 199 13.74 4.58 -65.54
CA PHE A 199 12.72 5.45 -64.99
C PHE A 199 11.31 4.94 -65.34
N ASP A 200 10.54 4.49 -64.34
CA ASP A 200 9.10 4.18 -64.50
C ASP A 200 8.25 5.30 -63.85
N PRO A 201 7.48 6.07 -64.63
CA PRO A 201 6.66 7.17 -64.13
C PRO A 201 5.58 6.74 -63.12
N ARG A 202 5.15 5.47 -63.14
CA ARG A 202 4.10 4.97 -62.22
C ARG A 202 4.62 4.83 -60.79
N LEU A 203 5.88 4.44 -60.61
CA LEU A 203 6.53 4.33 -59.29
C LEU A 203 6.66 5.70 -58.59
N LEU A 204 6.87 6.77 -59.36
CA LEU A 204 6.93 8.14 -58.83
C LEU A 204 5.55 8.62 -58.33
N SER A 205 4.46 8.19 -58.98
CA SER A 205 3.10 8.50 -58.54
C SER A 205 2.74 7.79 -57.23
N TRP A 206 3.13 6.52 -57.09
CA TRP A 206 2.96 5.76 -55.84
C TRP A 206 3.79 6.34 -54.70
N PHE A 207 5.02 6.79 -54.98
CA PHE A 207 5.86 7.46 -53.98
C PHE A 207 5.26 8.79 -53.52
N LYS A 208 4.72 9.60 -54.44
CA LYS A 208 4.02 10.85 -54.10
C LYS A 208 2.77 10.60 -53.26
N LEU A 209 1.98 9.57 -53.58
CA LEU A 209 0.79 9.20 -52.80
C LEU A 209 1.19 8.71 -51.40
N PHE A 210 2.26 7.92 -51.29
CA PHE A 210 2.81 7.49 -50.00
C PHE A 210 3.30 8.67 -49.16
N CYS A 211 4.06 9.60 -49.73
CA CYS A 211 4.49 10.83 -49.03
C CYS A 211 3.31 11.69 -48.58
N LEU A 212 2.22 11.77 -49.38
CA LEU A 212 1.01 12.49 -49.01
C LEU A 212 0.29 11.83 -47.83
N VAL A 213 0.18 10.50 -47.83
CA VAL A 213 -0.43 9.72 -46.73
C VAL A 213 0.41 9.86 -45.45
N VAL A 214 1.74 9.78 -45.54
CA VAL A 214 2.64 9.98 -44.41
C VAL A 214 2.56 11.43 -43.89
N SER A 215 2.49 12.43 -44.78
CA SER A 215 2.31 13.83 -44.38
C SER A 215 0.98 14.09 -43.70
N CYS A 216 -0.11 13.47 -44.15
CA CYS A 216 -1.42 13.53 -43.49
C CYS A 216 -1.38 12.85 -42.12
N LEU A 217 -0.74 11.68 -41.99
CA LEU A 217 -0.61 10.98 -40.71
C LEU A 217 0.23 11.77 -39.71
N ILE A 218 1.33 12.41 -40.14
CA ILE A 218 2.13 13.30 -39.29
C ILE A 218 1.31 14.52 -38.86
N SER A 219 0.51 15.12 -39.76
CA SER A 219 -0.34 16.25 -39.41
C SER A 219 -1.44 15.88 -38.41
N PHE A 220 -2.02 14.67 -38.53
CA PHE A 220 -2.99 14.12 -37.58
C PHE A 220 -2.37 13.83 -36.20
N SER A 221 -1.08 13.47 -36.14
CA SER A 221 -0.35 13.31 -34.87
C SER A 221 -0.02 14.63 -34.16
N PHE A 222 0.00 15.77 -34.87
CA PHE A 222 0.33 17.08 -34.30
C PHE A 222 -0.88 17.92 -33.88
N GLU A 223 -2.09 17.64 -34.37
CA GLU A 223 -3.31 18.38 -33.99
C GLU A 223 -4.08 17.78 -32.78
N GLY A 224 -3.59 16.69 -32.19
CA GLY A 224 -4.27 15.99 -31.09
C GLY A 224 -3.41 15.61 -29.89
N THR A 225 -2.24 16.21 -29.70
CA THR A 225 -1.33 15.84 -28.58
C THR A 225 -1.26 16.96 -27.54
N SER A 226 -2.26 17.03 -26.66
CA SER A 226 -1.92 17.24 -25.24
C SER A 226 -1.16 15.99 -24.79
N ASN A 227 0.16 16.03 -24.88
CA ASN A 227 1.05 14.99 -24.33
C ASN A 227 0.99 15.04 -22.79
N ASP A 228 -0.14 14.64 -22.21
CA ASP A 228 -0.20 14.25 -20.80
C ASP A 228 0.16 12.76 -20.76
N TYR A 229 1.46 12.47 -20.73
CA TYR A 229 1.92 11.14 -20.36
C TYR A 229 1.40 10.84 -18.94
N PHE A 230 0.59 9.80 -18.81
CA PHE A 230 0.02 9.40 -17.52
C PHE A 230 1.10 8.68 -16.68
N TYR A 231 1.73 9.44 -15.78
CA TYR A 231 2.63 8.89 -14.78
C TYR A 231 1.81 8.45 -13.56
N GLY A 232 1.79 7.15 -13.30
CA GLY A 232 1.32 6.59 -12.03
C GLY A 232 2.51 6.29 -11.12
N HIS A 233 2.33 6.46 -9.81
CA HIS A 233 3.32 6.03 -8.82
C HIS A 233 2.93 4.68 -8.23
N LEU A 234 3.87 3.72 -8.24
CA LEU A 234 3.67 2.39 -7.65
C LEU A 234 4.02 2.41 -6.17
N LEU A 235 3.01 2.27 -5.31
CA LEU A 235 3.22 2.00 -3.89
C LEU A 235 3.73 0.57 -3.69
N MET A 236 5.05 0.42 -3.58
CA MET A 236 5.67 -0.86 -3.21
C MET A 236 5.71 -1.03 -1.70
N GLN A 237 5.74 -2.28 -1.24
CA GLN A 237 5.77 -2.60 0.19
C GLN A 237 7.00 -1.99 0.86
N ASN A 238 6.78 -1.33 2.00
CA ASN A 238 7.83 -0.80 2.89
C ASN A 238 8.76 0.28 2.29
N ILE A 239 8.42 0.88 1.14
CA ILE A 239 9.07 2.12 0.72
C ILE A 239 8.55 3.25 1.61
N VAL A 240 9.45 3.84 2.40
CA VAL A 240 9.15 4.96 3.29
C VAL A 240 10.26 6.00 3.12
N THR A 241 9.87 7.23 2.82
CA THR A 241 10.79 8.36 2.66
C THR A 241 11.28 8.84 4.02
N GLU A 242 10.36 9.00 4.98
CA GLU A 242 10.67 9.48 6.33
C GLU A 242 9.85 8.75 7.38
N GLN A 243 10.48 8.41 8.51
CA GLN A 243 9.82 7.78 9.67
C GLN A 243 9.94 8.70 10.87
N ILE A 244 8.79 9.07 11.44
CA ILE A 244 8.70 9.90 12.63
C ILE A 244 8.21 9.01 13.77
N PHE A 245 9.09 8.71 14.71
CA PHE A 245 8.76 7.98 15.93
C PHE A 245 8.00 8.90 16.88
N LEU A 246 6.83 8.48 17.35
CA LEU A 246 6.02 9.25 18.29
C LEU A 246 6.43 8.86 19.71
N ASP A 247 6.92 9.83 20.48
CA ASP A 247 7.29 9.62 21.88
C ASP A 247 6.02 9.43 22.73
N PRO A 248 5.83 8.29 23.42
CA PRO A 248 4.66 8.04 24.25
C PRO A 248 4.44 9.05 25.38
N LEU A 249 5.46 9.83 25.76
CA LEU A 249 5.37 10.83 26.82
C LEU A 249 4.89 12.20 26.33
N THR A 250 5.10 12.53 25.05
CA THR A 250 4.84 13.86 24.49
C THR A 250 3.89 13.84 23.30
N ASN A 251 3.92 12.78 22.50
CA ASN A 251 3.09 12.54 21.31
C ASN A 251 1.90 11.61 21.60
N LYS A 252 1.46 11.49 22.85
CA LYS A 252 0.28 10.70 23.22
C LYS A 252 -0.50 11.38 24.34
N THR A 253 -1.80 11.62 24.12
CA THR A 253 -2.73 12.10 25.14
C THR A 253 -3.84 11.07 25.34
N GLY A 254 -3.89 10.44 26.52
CA GLY A 254 -4.75 9.28 26.75
C GLY A 254 -4.37 8.15 25.80
N ASP A 255 -5.31 7.69 24.99
CA ASP A 255 -5.13 6.60 24.00
C ASP A 255 -4.90 7.11 22.57
N VAL A 256 -4.69 8.41 22.41
CA VAL A 256 -4.54 9.06 21.10
C VAL A 256 -3.09 9.47 20.88
N TRP A 257 -2.51 8.93 19.82
CA TRP A 257 -1.19 9.31 19.32
C TRP A 257 -1.31 10.52 18.41
N HIS A 258 -0.43 11.51 18.55
CA HIS A 258 -0.49 12.73 17.76
C HIS A 258 0.87 13.37 17.50
N VAL A 259 0.99 14.05 16.35
CA VAL A 259 2.18 14.81 15.95
C VAL A 259 1.78 15.92 14.98
N LEU A 260 2.45 17.07 15.04
CA LEU A 260 2.26 18.18 14.11
C LEU A 260 3.51 18.38 13.27
N LEU A 261 3.36 18.37 11.96
CA LEU A 261 4.44 18.62 11.01
C LEU A 261 4.24 19.98 10.34
N LYS A 262 5.25 20.86 10.39
CA LYS A 262 5.24 22.15 9.68
C LYS A 262 6.35 22.22 8.65
N GLY A 263 6.01 22.47 7.40
CA GLY A 263 6.95 22.53 6.29
C GLY A 263 6.29 22.06 5.00
N ASP A 264 7.11 21.66 4.04
CA ASP A 264 6.62 21.17 2.76
C ASP A 264 6.29 19.67 2.85
N LEU A 265 4.99 19.36 2.78
CA LEU A 265 4.44 18.01 2.72
C LEU A 265 3.74 17.76 1.38
N LYS A 266 3.99 18.61 0.38
CA LYS A 266 3.41 18.47 -0.95
C LYS A 266 3.89 17.17 -1.59
N ASP A 267 2.99 16.52 -2.33
CA ASP A 267 3.27 15.27 -3.05
C ASP A 267 3.77 14.14 -2.12
N MET A 268 3.31 14.17 -0.86
CA MET A 268 3.56 13.12 0.12
C MET A 268 2.25 12.44 0.56
N LEU A 269 2.36 11.15 0.80
CA LEU A 269 1.33 10.30 1.41
C LEU A 269 1.79 9.88 2.81
N TYR A 270 0.87 9.35 3.61
CA TYR A 270 1.21 8.87 4.95
C TYR A 270 0.55 7.54 5.31
N GLY A 271 1.09 6.89 6.32
CA GLY A 271 0.51 5.73 7.00
C GLY A 271 1.16 5.56 8.38
N TYR A 272 0.77 4.52 9.11
CA TYR A 272 1.32 4.25 10.44
C TYR A 272 1.91 2.86 10.56
N LYS A 273 2.93 2.73 11.40
CA LYS A 273 3.35 1.44 11.96
C LYS A 273 3.07 1.45 13.45
N PHE A 274 2.50 0.37 13.95
CA PHE A 274 2.27 0.18 15.38
C PHE A 274 3.04 -1.04 15.87
N ASP A 275 3.66 -0.90 17.05
CA ASP A 275 4.29 -2.01 17.75
C ASP A 275 3.44 -2.43 18.95
N GLY A 276 3.47 -3.72 19.28
CA GLY A 276 2.65 -4.32 20.31
C GLY A 276 2.70 -5.85 20.24
N ASN A 277 1.81 -6.50 20.98
CA ASN A 277 1.75 -7.96 20.97
C ASN A 277 1.15 -8.47 19.66
N PHE A 278 1.87 -9.38 19.00
CA PHE A 278 1.37 -10.20 17.90
C PHE A 278 1.05 -11.61 18.41
N SER A 279 -0.22 -11.90 18.63
CA SER A 279 -0.73 -13.18 19.10
C SER A 279 -2.15 -13.37 18.52
N PRO A 280 -2.25 -13.81 17.25
CA PRO A 280 -3.52 -13.99 16.56
C PRO A 280 -4.51 -14.90 17.31
N GLU A 281 -3.99 -15.90 18.04
CA GLU A 281 -4.73 -16.81 18.91
C GLU A 281 -5.35 -16.16 20.16
N LEU A 282 -4.99 -14.90 20.43
CA LEU A 282 -5.62 -14.05 21.45
C LEU A 282 -6.29 -12.82 20.83
N GLY A 283 -6.34 -12.71 19.50
CA GLY A 283 -6.93 -11.57 18.81
C GLY A 283 -6.02 -10.34 18.75
N LEU A 284 -4.71 -10.48 18.94
CA LEU A 284 -3.73 -9.40 18.93
C LEU A 284 -2.90 -9.41 17.63
N TYR A 285 -2.91 -8.31 16.87
CA TYR A 285 -2.40 -8.26 15.49
C TYR A 285 -1.42 -7.09 15.22
N TYR A 286 -0.74 -6.60 16.25
CA TYR A 286 0.27 -5.55 16.04
C TYR A 286 1.48 -6.10 15.27
N ASP A 287 1.66 -5.66 14.03
CA ASP A 287 2.77 -6.05 13.16
C ASP A 287 3.51 -4.80 12.66
N PRO A 288 4.66 -4.42 13.28
CA PRO A 288 5.40 -3.23 12.89
C PRO A 288 6.07 -3.34 11.51
N SER A 289 6.01 -4.50 10.86
CA SER A 289 6.44 -4.66 9.46
C SER A 289 5.40 -4.16 8.44
N LYS A 290 4.18 -3.82 8.90
CA LYS A 290 3.07 -3.34 8.07
C LYS A 290 2.84 -1.85 8.27
N ILE A 291 2.71 -1.13 7.16
CA ILE A 291 2.20 0.25 7.15
C ILE A 291 0.68 0.16 6.99
N VAL A 292 -0.05 0.59 8.01
CA VAL A 292 -1.51 0.59 8.04
C VAL A 292 -2.08 1.97 7.74
N LEU A 293 -3.27 1.98 7.14
CA LEU A 293 -4.03 3.17 6.81
C LEU A 293 -4.62 3.80 8.07
N ASP A 294 -4.65 5.12 8.08
CA ASP A 294 -5.44 5.91 9.00
C ASP A 294 -6.95 5.69 8.75
N PRO A 295 -7.72 5.23 9.76
CA PRO A 295 -9.17 5.09 9.63
C PRO A 295 -9.89 6.36 9.16
N TYR A 296 -9.34 7.55 9.44
CA TYR A 296 -9.90 8.86 9.11
C TYR A 296 -9.34 9.48 7.82
N ALA A 297 -8.57 8.73 7.03
CA ALA A 297 -8.00 9.21 5.78
C ALA A 297 -9.08 9.77 4.84
N LYS A 298 -8.85 11.00 4.33
CA LYS A 298 -9.79 11.66 3.40
C LYS A 298 -9.72 11.10 1.98
N SER A 299 -8.60 10.48 1.62
CA SER A 299 -8.43 9.72 0.40
C SER A 299 -7.34 8.66 0.62
N VAL A 300 -7.46 7.53 -0.09
CA VAL A 300 -6.53 6.40 -0.05
C VAL A 300 -6.00 6.13 -1.44
N ILE A 301 -4.68 6.05 -1.54
CA ILE A 301 -3.95 5.76 -2.77
C ILE A 301 -3.45 4.34 -2.73
N SER A 302 -3.71 3.63 -3.84
CA SER A 302 -3.19 2.29 -4.10
C SER A 302 -3.01 2.09 -5.60
N ARG A 303 -4.05 1.55 -6.26
CA ARG A 303 -4.10 1.31 -7.71
C ARG A 303 -4.90 2.43 -8.38
N GLY A 304 -4.40 2.91 -9.51
CA GLY A 304 -4.97 4.03 -10.27
C GLY A 304 -6.26 3.69 -11.02
N GLU A 305 -6.43 2.43 -11.42
CA GLU A 305 -7.47 2.03 -12.37
C GLU A 305 -8.26 0.81 -11.88
N PHE A 306 -9.54 0.76 -12.25
CA PHE A 306 -10.44 -0.34 -11.91
C PHE A 306 -10.08 -1.60 -12.69
N GLY A 307 -9.89 -2.72 -11.97
CA GLY A 307 -9.62 -4.02 -12.57
C GLY A 307 -8.14 -4.28 -12.90
N VAL A 308 -7.26 -3.29 -12.70
CA VAL A 308 -5.82 -3.41 -12.97
C VAL A 308 -5.10 -3.93 -11.72
N LEU A 309 -4.40 -5.06 -11.84
CA LEU A 309 -3.62 -5.64 -10.73
C LEU A 309 -2.45 -4.73 -10.33
N GLY A 310 -2.02 -4.83 -9.07
CA GLY A 310 -0.77 -4.22 -8.64
C GLY A 310 0.46 -4.93 -9.25
N HIS A 311 1.64 -4.36 -9.02
CA HIS A 311 2.91 -4.97 -9.41
C HIS A 311 3.00 -6.44 -8.93
N ASP A 312 3.59 -7.31 -9.74
CA ASP A 312 3.65 -8.77 -9.53
C ASP A 312 2.28 -9.44 -9.29
N ASP A 313 1.25 -9.00 -10.01
CA ASP A 313 -0.12 -9.49 -9.87
C ASP A 313 -0.69 -9.36 -8.44
N ASN A 314 -0.18 -8.39 -7.68
CA ASN A 314 -0.57 -8.23 -6.29
C ASN A 314 -1.98 -7.62 -6.18
N ARG A 315 -2.89 -8.37 -5.54
CA ARG A 315 -4.26 -7.96 -5.25
C ARG A 315 -4.37 -6.96 -4.08
N TRP A 316 -3.37 -6.95 -3.20
CA TRP A 316 -3.27 -6.10 -2.02
C TRP A 316 -1.90 -5.38 -2.00
N PRO A 317 -1.65 -4.47 -2.96
CA PRO A 317 -0.45 -3.62 -2.91
C PRO A 317 -0.47 -2.71 -1.69
N GLN A 318 0.66 -2.09 -1.38
CA GLN A 318 0.73 -1.11 -0.30
C GLN A 318 -0.27 0.02 -0.61
N MET A 319 -1.02 0.43 0.42
CA MET A 319 -1.93 1.57 0.35
C MET A 319 -1.39 2.68 1.24
N ALA A 320 -1.67 3.93 0.92
CA ALA A 320 -1.27 5.08 1.71
C ALA A 320 -2.35 6.17 1.70
N CYS A 321 -2.37 7.00 2.73
CA CYS A 321 -3.36 8.05 2.95
C CYS A 321 -2.89 9.38 2.34
N MET A 322 -3.81 10.14 1.76
CA MET A 322 -3.56 11.50 1.29
C MET A 322 -3.29 12.45 2.46
N ILE A 323 -2.23 13.26 2.38
CA ILE A 323 -2.03 14.41 3.28
C ILE A 323 -2.85 15.59 2.75
N PRO A 324 -3.80 16.15 3.53
CA PRO A 324 -4.58 17.29 3.08
C PRO A 324 -3.74 18.57 3.05
N THR A 325 -4.06 19.48 2.12
CA THR A 325 -3.42 20.81 2.02
C THR A 325 -4.43 21.94 2.21
N ALA A 326 -3.94 23.15 2.51
CA ALA A 326 -4.79 24.31 2.77
C ALA A 326 -5.55 24.78 1.50
N GLU A 327 -5.02 24.43 0.33
CA GLU A 327 -5.57 24.77 -0.98
C GLU A 327 -6.74 23.86 -1.39
N ASN A 328 -6.99 22.76 -0.68
CA ASN A 328 -8.02 21.77 -0.99
C ASN A 328 -9.45 22.25 -0.66
N LYS A 329 -9.83 23.40 -1.22
CA LYS A 329 -11.17 24.00 -1.09
C LYS A 329 -12.00 23.68 -2.32
N PHE A 330 -13.21 23.17 -2.08
CA PHE A 330 -14.21 22.94 -3.12
C PHE A 330 -15.23 24.09 -3.11
N ASP A 331 -15.50 24.69 -4.26
CA ASP A 331 -16.55 25.71 -4.40
C ASP A 331 -17.91 25.02 -4.57
N TRP A 332 -18.77 25.12 -3.56
CA TRP A 332 -20.11 24.54 -3.61
C TRP A 332 -21.10 25.39 -4.42
N GLU A 333 -20.75 26.60 -4.86
CA GLU A 333 -21.64 27.50 -5.61
C GLU A 333 -22.97 27.76 -4.89
N GLY A 334 -22.96 27.75 -3.54
CA GLY A 334 -24.15 27.93 -2.70
C GLY A 334 -25.06 26.70 -2.56
N ASP A 335 -24.61 25.53 -3.01
CA ASP A 335 -25.35 24.27 -2.88
C ASP A 335 -25.68 23.92 -1.42
N SER A 336 -26.84 23.29 -1.23
CA SER A 336 -27.29 22.79 0.07
C SER A 336 -28.23 21.59 -0.12
N PRO A 337 -28.29 20.64 0.83
CA PRO A 337 -29.18 19.48 0.74
C PRO A 337 -30.65 19.88 0.49
N LEU A 338 -31.31 19.20 -0.45
CA LEU A 338 -32.65 19.54 -0.94
C LEU A 338 -33.78 19.32 0.10
N LYS A 339 -33.63 18.32 0.97
CA LYS A 339 -34.53 18.02 2.12
C LYS A 339 -35.98 17.77 1.69
N TYR A 340 -36.19 16.98 0.65
CA TYR A 340 -37.51 16.50 0.30
C TYR A 340 -38.14 15.70 1.46
N PRO A 341 -39.46 15.78 1.68
CA PRO A 341 -40.12 14.87 2.59
C PRO A 341 -39.96 13.43 2.08
N GLN A 342 -39.57 12.50 2.96
CA GLN A 342 -39.27 11.11 2.57
C GLN A 342 -40.40 10.42 1.79
N ARG A 343 -41.67 10.76 2.08
CA ARG A 343 -42.85 10.23 1.37
C ARG A 343 -42.93 10.62 -0.12
N ASP A 344 -42.23 11.68 -0.52
CA ASP A 344 -42.25 12.26 -1.86
C ASP A 344 -41.04 11.79 -2.69
N LEU A 345 -40.18 10.92 -2.13
CA LEU A 345 -38.99 10.39 -2.80
C LEU A 345 -39.34 9.26 -3.78
N ILE A 346 -38.73 9.32 -4.96
CA ILE A 346 -38.67 8.28 -5.98
C ILE A 346 -37.19 7.94 -6.15
N ILE A 347 -36.78 6.85 -5.50
CA ILE A 347 -35.38 6.47 -5.36
C ILE A 347 -34.96 5.59 -6.54
N TYR A 348 -33.81 5.90 -7.13
CA TYR A 348 -33.16 5.10 -8.16
C TYR A 348 -31.85 4.53 -7.62
N GLU A 349 -31.85 3.23 -7.27
CA GLU A 349 -30.63 2.51 -6.90
C GLU A 349 -29.72 2.35 -8.12
N MET A 350 -28.45 2.72 -7.99
CA MET A 350 -27.51 2.64 -9.09
C MET A 350 -26.07 2.39 -8.64
N HIS A 351 -25.33 1.73 -9.53
CA HIS A 351 -23.90 1.54 -9.40
C HIS A 351 -23.14 2.58 -10.23
N VAL A 352 -22.24 3.37 -9.63
CA VAL A 352 -21.47 4.44 -10.32
C VAL A 352 -20.81 3.92 -11.59
N ARG A 353 -19.99 2.86 -11.49
CA ARG A 353 -19.37 2.23 -12.67
C ARG A 353 -20.38 1.69 -13.67
N GLY A 354 -21.30 0.81 -13.22
CA GLY A 354 -22.27 0.16 -14.10
C GLY A 354 -23.15 1.11 -14.89
N PHE A 355 -23.45 2.30 -14.35
CA PHE A 355 -24.34 3.27 -14.98
C PHE A 355 -23.83 3.78 -16.33
N THR A 356 -22.51 3.99 -16.47
CA THR A 356 -21.93 4.61 -17.67
C THR A 356 -20.76 3.86 -18.29
N GLN A 357 -20.36 2.70 -17.75
CA GLN A 357 -19.24 1.93 -18.29
C GLN A 357 -19.44 1.42 -19.73
N HIS A 358 -20.68 1.09 -20.11
CA HIS A 358 -20.95 0.52 -21.43
C HIS A 358 -20.79 1.59 -22.52
N ALA A 359 -20.18 1.25 -23.66
CA ALA A 359 -19.89 2.20 -24.74
C ALA A 359 -21.13 2.93 -25.29
N SER A 360 -22.33 2.36 -25.13
CA SER A 360 -23.59 3.03 -25.49
C SER A 360 -23.94 4.23 -24.61
N SER A 361 -23.27 4.39 -23.45
CA SER A 361 -23.41 5.57 -22.59
C SER A 361 -22.97 6.83 -23.33
N ARG A 362 -21.94 6.74 -24.19
CA ARG A 362 -21.34 7.87 -24.91
C ARG A 362 -20.92 9.00 -23.97
N THR A 363 -20.45 8.65 -22.77
CA THR A 363 -19.85 9.61 -21.84
C THR A 363 -18.36 9.77 -22.10
N GLU A 364 -17.79 10.93 -21.81
CA GLU A 364 -16.34 11.14 -21.89
C GLU A 364 -15.60 10.33 -20.82
N PHE A 365 -16.21 10.16 -19.64
CA PHE A 365 -15.61 9.46 -18.50
C PHE A 365 -16.41 8.21 -18.08
N PRO A 366 -16.41 7.13 -18.89
CA PRO A 366 -17.24 5.96 -18.64
C PRO A 366 -16.91 5.28 -17.32
N GLY A 367 -17.96 5.02 -16.52
CA GLY A 367 -17.87 4.30 -15.26
C GLY A 367 -17.27 5.10 -14.09
N THR A 368 -17.28 6.43 -14.19
CA THR A 368 -16.76 7.36 -13.18
C THR A 368 -17.84 8.28 -12.60
N TYR A 369 -17.51 9.03 -11.55
CA TYR A 369 -18.41 10.07 -11.01
C TYR A 369 -18.76 11.13 -12.06
N LEU A 370 -17.79 11.58 -12.88
CA LEU A 370 -18.05 12.52 -13.98
C LEU A 370 -18.96 11.92 -15.05
N GLY A 371 -18.79 10.64 -15.36
CA GLY A 371 -19.69 9.95 -16.28
C GLY A 371 -21.13 9.97 -15.78
N VAL A 372 -21.35 9.81 -14.46
CA VAL A 372 -22.68 9.97 -13.86
C VAL A 372 -23.21 11.39 -14.05
N VAL A 373 -22.38 12.41 -13.81
CA VAL A 373 -22.76 13.83 -14.00
C VAL A 373 -23.28 14.08 -15.42
N GLU A 374 -22.61 13.56 -16.45
CA GLU A 374 -23.02 13.68 -17.85
C GLU A 374 -24.40 13.05 -18.15
N LYS A 375 -24.91 12.19 -17.26
CA LYS A 375 -26.17 11.46 -17.41
C LYS A 375 -27.24 11.83 -16.40
N LEU A 376 -27.02 12.82 -15.54
CA LEU A 376 -28.05 13.24 -14.57
C LEU A 376 -29.32 13.78 -15.24
N ASP A 377 -29.23 14.39 -16.44
CA ASP A 377 -30.41 14.87 -17.17
C ASP A 377 -31.33 13.70 -17.60
N HIS A 378 -30.76 12.53 -17.89
CA HIS A 378 -31.55 11.33 -18.17
C HIS A 378 -32.39 10.91 -16.96
N LEU A 379 -31.82 10.97 -15.75
CA LEU A 379 -32.50 10.64 -14.51
C LEU A 379 -33.59 11.68 -14.17
N LYS A 380 -33.29 12.96 -14.41
CA LYS A 380 -34.28 14.03 -14.29
C LYS A 380 -35.47 13.82 -15.23
N ASP A 381 -35.22 13.49 -16.50
CA ASP A 381 -36.26 13.22 -17.50
C ASP A 381 -37.08 11.96 -17.17
N LEU A 382 -36.44 10.95 -16.57
CA LEU A 382 -37.11 9.77 -16.03
C LEU A 382 -38.08 10.11 -14.88
N GLY A 383 -37.84 11.24 -14.20
CA GLY A 383 -38.68 11.73 -13.11
C GLY A 383 -38.25 11.29 -11.72
N VAL A 384 -37.03 10.76 -11.56
CA VAL A 384 -36.48 10.42 -10.23
C VAL A 384 -35.97 11.69 -9.55
N ASN A 385 -36.15 11.77 -8.23
CA ASN A 385 -35.69 12.89 -7.40
C ASN A 385 -34.71 12.47 -6.32
N CYS A 386 -34.28 11.20 -6.32
CA CYS A 386 -33.24 10.68 -5.44
C CYS A 386 -32.49 9.56 -6.15
N ILE A 387 -31.16 9.60 -6.11
CA ILE A 387 -30.31 8.47 -6.47
C ILE A 387 -29.77 7.83 -5.20
N GLU A 388 -29.76 6.49 -5.16
CA GLU A 388 -29.11 5.72 -4.11
C GLU A 388 -27.88 5.04 -4.72
N LEU A 389 -26.70 5.55 -4.35
CA LEU A 389 -25.44 5.04 -4.84
C LEU A 389 -25.06 3.79 -4.03
N MET A 390 -24.82 2.68 -4.74
CA MET A 390 -24.09 1.54 -4.18
C MET A 390 -22.73 1.99 -3.57
N PRO A 391 -22.09 1.20 -2.68
CA PRO A 391 -20.97 1.65 -1.88
C PRO A 391 -19.91 2.47 -2.62
N CYS A 392 -19.75 3.73 -2.18
CA CYS A 392 -18.78 4.68 -2.73
C CYS A 392 -17.59 4.94 -1.81
N HIS A 393 -17.54 4.34 -0.62
CA HIS A 393 -16.32 4.30 0.20
C HIS A 393 -15.24 3.45 -0.49
N GLU A 394 -13.97 3.75 -0.25
CA GLU A 394 -12.85 2.98 -0.82
C GLU A 394 -12.98 1.48 -0.46
N PHE A 395 -12.97 0.62 -1.49
CA PHE A 395 -13.03 -0.84 -1.38
C PHE A 395 -12.12 -1.48 -2.44
N ASN A 396 -11.68 -2.72 -2.27
CA ASN A 396 -10.81 -3.37 -3.26
C ASN A 396 -11.60 -4.29 -4.21
N GLU A 397 -11.78 -3.91 -5.47
CA GLU A 397 -12.48 -4.73 -6.47
C GLU A 397 -11.74 -6.04 -6.81
N LEU A 398 -10.45 -6.14 -6.49
CA LEU A 398 -9.62 -7.31 -6.80
C LEU A 398 -9.46 -8.27 -5.61
N GLU A 399 -10.14 -8.05 -4.48
CA GLU A 399 -9.94 -8.85 -3.26
C GLU A 399 -10.09 -10.36 -3.46
N TYR A 400 -11.00 -10.79 -4.33
CA TYR A 400 -11.23 -12.19 -4.73
C TYR A 400 -11.02 -12.43 -6.23
N TYR A 401 -10.14 -11.63 -6.84
CA TYR A 401 -9.77 -11.76 -8.25
C TYR A 401 -9.35 -13.20 -8.58
N SER A 402 -10.12 -13.83 -9.47
CA SER A 402 -9.92 -15.22 -9.88
C SER A 402 -10.61 -15.47 -11.22
N TYR A 403 -9.97 -16.30 -12.05
CA TYR A 403 -10.56 -16.67 -13.34
C TYR A 403 -11.81 -17.54 -13.13
N ASN A 404 -12.88 -17.18 -13.83
CA ASN A 404 -14.12 -17.90 -13.88
C ASN A 404 -14.22 -18.68 -15.19
N SER A 405 -13.93 -19.99 -15.12
CA SER A 405 -13.95 -20.86 -16.29
C SER A 405 -15.32 -21.04 -16.93
N VAL A 406 -16.42 -20.74 -16.22
CA VAL A 406 -17.79 -20.89 -16.73
C VAL A 406 -18.18 -19.73 -17.62
N LEU A 407 -17.84 -18.50 -17.21
CA LEU A 407 -18.19 -17.28 -17.96
C LEU A 407 -17.05 -16.83 -18.89
N GLY A 408 -15.84 -17.36 -18.73
CA GLY A 408 -14.66 -16.94 -19.49
C GLY A 408 -14.16 -15.55 -19.09
N ASP A 409 -14.45 -15.11 -17.87
CA ASP A 409 -14.11 -13.80 -17.33
C ASP A 409 -13.38 -13.92 -15.98
N TYR A 410 -13.13 -12.78 -15.33
CA TYR A 410 -12.55 -12.74 -14.00
C TYR A 410 -13.56 -12.22 -13.00
N LYS A 411 -13.63 -12.87 -11.83
CA LYS A 411 -14.45 -12.41 -10.71
C LYS A 411 -13.80 -11.18 -10.09
N VAL A 412 -14.61 -10.17 -9.82
CA VAL A 412 -14.20 -8.95 -9.10
C VAL A 412 -15.29 -8.59 -8.10
N ASN A 413 -14.91 -7.90 -7.02
CA ASN A 413 -15.88 -7.20 -6.19
C ASN A 413 -16.38 -5.97 -6.94
N PHE A 414 -17.42 -6.18 -7.74
CA PHE A 414 -18.02 -5.10 -8.50
C PHE A 414 -18.79 -4.16 -7.56
N TRP A 415 -19.68 -4.71 -6.73
CA TRP A 415 -20.62 -3.95 -5.90
C TRP A 415 -19.98 -3.10 -4.78
N GLY A 416 -18.85 -3.55 -4.21
CA GLY A 416 -18.12 -2.76 -3.24
C GLY A 416 -18.53 -2.93 -1.76
N TYR A 417 -19.38 -3.90 -1.42
CA TYR A 417 -19.72 -4.25 -0.02
C TYR A 417 -18.58 -4.94 0.73
N SER A 418 -17.40 -4.32 0.76
CA SER A 418 -16.18 -4.77 1.46
C SER A 418 -15.28 -3.54 1.67
N THR A 419 -15.66 -2.66 2.60
CA THR A 419 -15.04 -1.34 2.74
C THR A 419 -13.63 -1.42 3.35
N VAL A 420 -12.66 -0.75 2.71
CA VAL A 420 -11.27 -0.59 3.17
C VAL A 420 -11.12 0.68 4.02
N ASN A 421 -11.68 1.81 3.55
CA ASN A 421 -11.64 3.08 4.29
C ASN A 421 -12.96 3.84 4.13
N TYR A 422 -13.53 4.28 5.25
CA TYR A 422 -14.89 4.85 5.29
C TYR A 422 -14.92 6.36 5.03
N PHE A 423 -13.79 7.07 5.14
CA PHE A 423 -13.72 8.52 4.94
C PHE A 423 -13.22 8.90 3.54
N SER A 424 -12.83 7.90 2.74
CA SER A 424 -12.27 8.06 1.41
C SER A 424 -13.28 7.64 0.35
N PRO A 425 -13.55 8.47 -0.67
CA PRO A 425 -14.31 8.02 -1.84
C PRO A 425 -13.50 6.97 -2.62
N MET A 426 -14.19 6.07 -3.31
CA MET A 426 -13.58 5.04 -4.15
C MET A 426 -12.77 5.71 -5.27
N THR A 427 -11.46 5.64 -5.17
CA THR A 427 -10.54 6.39 -6.05
C THR A 427 -10.61 5.89 -7.49
N ARG A 428 -10.90 4.60 -7.70
CA ARG A 428 -11.02 4.02 -9.05
C ARG A 428 -12.38 4.27 -9.72
N TYR A 429 -13.26 5.05 -9.08
CA TYR A 429 -14.42 5.69 -9.72
C TYR A 429 -14.13 7.15 -10.10
N SER A 430 -12.94 7.67 -9.80
CA SER A 430 -12.48 8.98 -10.27
C SER A 430 -11.98 8.89 -11.70
N SER A 431 -12.32 9.86 -12.56
CA SER A 431 -11.71 9.99 -13.88
C SER A 431 -10.21 10.32 -13.82
N ALA A 432 -9.77 10.85 -12.68
CA ALA A 432 -8.38 11.18 -12.43
C ALA A 432 -7.56 10.04 -11.81
N GLY A 433 -8.19 8.94 -11.40
CA GLY A 433 -7.51 7.85 -10.70
C GLY A 433 -6.75 8.37 -9.47
N THR A 434 -5.46 8.02 -9.35
CA THR A 434 -4.59 8.40 -8.24
C THR A 434 -3.85 9.73 -8.41
N ARG A 435 -4.16 10.52 -9.46
CA ARG A 435 -3.59 11.86 -9.67
C ARG A 435 -3.86 12.77 -8.46
N ASN A 436 -2.96 13.73 -8.24
CA ASN A 436 -3.05 14.72 -7.15
C ASN A 436 -3.31 14.09 -5.77
N CYS A 437 -2.67 12.94 -5.48
CA CYS A 437 -2.86 12.19 -4.25
C CYS A 437 -4.33 11.86 -3.93
N GLY A 438 -5.17 11.66 -4.96
CA GLY A 438 -6.59 11.30 -4.81
C GLY A 438 -7.51 12.44 -4.41
N GLN A 439 -7.03 13.69 -4.45
CA GLN A 439 -7.85 14.88 -4.22
C GLN A 439 -8.98 15.02 -5.26
N ASP A 440 -8.72 14.57 -6.49
CA ASP A 440 -9.71 14.63 -7.58
C ASP A 440 -10.91 13.71 -7.32
N ALA A 441 -10.72 12.54 -6.71
CA ALA A 441 -11.83 11.65 -6.34
C ALA A 441 -12.81 12.35 -5.37
N ILE A 442 -12.29 13.12 -4.42
CA ILE A 442 -13.10 13.93 -3.49
C ILE A 442 -13.85 15.03 -4.26
N ASN A 443 -13.17 15.72 -5.16
CA ASN A 443 -13.75 16.84 -5.91
C ASN A 443 -14.82 16.37 -6.91
N GLU A 444 -14.58 15.26 -7.61
CA GLU A 444 -15.54 14.67 -8.54
C GLU A 444 -16.79 14.16 -7.81
N PHE A 445 -16.64 13.54 -6.64
CA PHE A 445 -17.80 13.12 -5.84
C PHE A 445 -18.63 14.33 -5.36
N LYS A 446 -17.97 15.40 -4.89
CA LYS A 446 -18.65 16.65 -4.53
C LYS A 446 -19.34 17.30 -5.73
N LEU A 447 -18.71 17.27 -6.89
CA LEU A 447 -19.29 17.77 -8.14
C LEU A 447 -20.53 16.97 -8.52
N LEU A 448 -20.50 15.65 -8.41
CA LEU A 448 -21.67 14.78 -8.60
C LEU A 448 -22.84 15.20 -7.71
N VAL A 449 -22.59 15.38 -6.41
CA VAL A 449 -23.62 15.81 -5.45
C VAL A 449 -24.19 17.17 -5.84
N ARG A 450 -23.33 18.16 -6.10
CA ARG A 450 -23.74 19.52 -6.49
C ARG A 450 -24.56 19.53 -7.77
N GLU A 451 -24.16 18.77 -8.78
CA GLU A 451 -24.85 18.71 -10.08
C GLU A 451 -26.16 17.92 -10.03
N ALA A 452 -26.27 16.93 -9.12
CA ALA A 452 -27.51 16.25 -8.81
C ALA A 452 -28.49 17.20 -8.11
N HIS A 453 -28.04 17.93 -7.09
CA HIS A 453 -28.85 18.91 -6.39
C HIS A 453 -29.39 20.01 -7.31
N LYS A 454 -28.56 20.55 -8.22
CA LYS A 454 -28.99 21.51 -9.26
C LYS A 454 -30.13 20.98 -10.13
N ARG A 455 -30.26 19.66 -10.27
CA ARG A 455 -31.32 18.98 -11.03
C ARG A 455 -32.53 18.56 -10.19
N GLY A 456 -32.51 18.85 -8.89
CA GLY A 456 -33.57 18.44 -7.97
C GLY A 456 -33.46 16.96 -7.57
N ILE A 457 -32.25 16.40 -7.57
CA ILE A 457 -32.00 14.99 -7.26
C ILE A 457 -31.20 14.91 -5.95
N GLU A 458 -31.76 14.29 -4.91
CA GLU A 458 -31.03 13.95 -3.69
C GLU A 458 -30.04 12.80 -3.92
N VAL A 459 -28.99 12.74 -3.11
CA VAL A 459 -27.98 11.68 -3.18
C VAL A 459 -27.94 10.93 -1.87
N PHE A 460 -28.37 9.67 -1.92
CA PHE A 460 -28.15 8.70 -0.86
C PHE A 460 -26.93 7.84 -1.18
N MET A 461 -26.23 7.42 -0.13
CA MET A 461 -25.06 6.55 -0.24
C MET A 461 -25.29 5.32 0.63
N ASP A 462 -25.18 4.15 0.03
CA ASP A 462 -25.17 2.89 0.75
C ASP A 462 -23.87 2.77 1.59
N VAL A 463 -24.01 2.41 2.86
CA VAL A 463 -22.94 2.40 3.85
C VAL A 463 -22.84 1.07 4.59
N VAL A 464 -21.62 0.53 4.68
CA VAL A 464 -21.36 -0.84 5.16
C VAL A 464 -20.60 -0.84 6.49
N PHE A 465 -21.21 -0.31 7.56
CA PHE A 465 -20.56 -0.25 8.88
C PHE A 465 -20.57 -1.58 9.66
N ASN A 466 -21.14 -2.65 9.12
CA ASN A 466 -21.30 -3.91 9.84
C ASN A 466 -20.07 -4.83 9.76
N HIS A 467 -19.21 -4.68 8.74
CA HIS A 467 -17.96 -5.42 8.56
C HIS A 467 -16.99 -4.62 7.67
N THR A 468 -15.73 -5.06 7.58
CA THR A 468 -14.67 -4.43 6.77
C THR A 468 -14.02 -5.42 5.79
N ALA A 469 -13.23 -4.89 4.86
CA ALA A 469 -12.41 -5.66 3.91
C ALA A 469 -11.28 -6.48 4.55
N GLU A 470 -10.97 -6.28 5.84
CA GLU A 470 -9.92 -7.05 6.51
C GLU A 470 -10.33 -8.50 6.77
N GLY A 471 -11.60 -8.86 6.55
CA GLY A 471 -12.10 -10.23 6.69
C GLY A 471 -11.83 -10.82 8.08
N ASN A 472 -11.61 -12.13 8.15
CA ASN A 472 -11.22 -12.81 9.39
C ASN A 472 -9.69 -12.84 9.58
N GLU A 473 -9.17 -13.72 10.44
CA GLU A 473 -7.73 -13.88 10.71
C GLU A 473 -6.87 -14.21 9.48
N LYS A 474 -7.47 -14.66 8.38
CA LYS A 474 -6.79 -14.97 7.11
C LYS A 474 -6.81 -13.81 6.11
N GLY A 475 -7.56 -12.75 6.42
CA GLY A 475 -7.62 -11.56 5.60
C GLY A 475 -6.40 -10.65 5.79
N PRO A 476 -6.31 -9.57 5.01
CA PRO A 476 -5.17 -8.65 5.06
C PRO A 476 -5.18 -7.79 6.34
N ILE A 477 -4.01 -7.31 6.75
CA ILE A 477 -3.86 -6.26 7.76
C ILE A 477 -3.69 -4.94 7.00
N LEU A 478 -4.70 -4.08 7.03
CA LEU A 478 -4.79 -2.85 6.24
C LEU A 478 -4.92 -1.60 7.10
N SER A 479 -5.75 -1.65 8.15
CA SER A 479 -6.10 -0.50 8.98
C SER A 479 -6.46 -0.98 10.39
N PHE A 480 -7.76 -1.07 10.70
CA PHE A 480 -8.31 -1.32 12.04
C PHE A 480 -7.65 -2.46 12.81
N ARG A 481 -7.36 -3.60 12.16
CA ARG A 481 -6.71 -4.75 12.77
C ARG A 481 -5.31 -4.42 13.29
N GLY A 482 -4.52 -3.69 12.50
CA GLY A 482 -3.16 -3.28 12.88
C GLY A 482 -3.11 -2.02 13.73
N VAL A 483 -4.20 -1.23 13.77
CA VAL A 483 -4.34 -0.06 14.65
C VAL A 483 -4.74 -0.49 16.06
N ASP A 484 -5.87 -1.20 16.21
CA ASP A 484 -6.30 -1.79 17.50
C ASP A 484 -7.43 -2.83 17.32
N ASN A 485 -7.06 -4.07 16.99
CA ASN A 485 -8.01 -5.14 16.63
C ASN A 485 -9.14 -5.36 17.65
N SER A 486 -8.81 -5.33 18.95
CA SER A 486 -9.76 -5.61 20.05
C SER A 486 -10.81 -4.50 20.23
N ILE A 487 -10.52 -3.29 19.78
CA ILE A 487 -11.42 -2.15 19.87
C ILE A 487 -12.37 -2.15 18.68
N TYR A 488 -11.84 -2.34 17.47
CA TYR A 488 -12.60 -2.19 16.24
C TYR A 488 -13.44 -3.41 15.85
N TYR A 489 -13.06 -4.63 16.26
CA TYR A 489 -13.79 -5.84 15.90
C TYR A 489 -14.43 -6.54 17.11
N MET A 490 -15.57 -7.17 16.87
CA MET A 490 -16.19 -8.06 17.85
C MET A 490 -15.43 -9.39 17.89
N LEU A 491 -14.79 -9.67 19.02
CA LEU A 491 -14.00 -10.89 19.23
C LEU A 491 -14.62 -11.75 20.33
N ALA A 492 -14.54 -13.07 20.17
CA ALA A 492 -14.77 -14.03 21.23
C ALA A 492 -13.57 -14.05 22.21
N PRO A 493 -13.71 -14.65 23.41
CA PRO A 493 -12.67 -14.61 24.44
C PRO A 493 -11.29 -15.18 24.05
N LYS A 494 -11.20 -16.00 22.99
CA LYS A 494 -9.93 -16.52 22.47
C LYS A 494 -9.54 -15.85 21.14
N GLY A 495 -10.01 -14.64 20.90
CA GLY A 495 -9.62 -13.84 19.74
C GLY A 495 -10.31 -14.21 18.43
N GLU A 496 -11.24 -15.17 18.41
CA GLU A 496 -11.98 -15.50 17.19
C GLU A 496 -12.93 -14.36 16.79
N PHE A 497 -12.97 -14.01 15.51
CA PHE A 497 -13.89 -12.98 15.01
C PHE A 497 -15.34 -13.47 15.04
N TYR A 498 -16.24 -12.70 15.66
CA TYR A 498 -17.67 -12.89 15.41
C TYR A 498 -17.98 -12.56 13.95
N ASN A 499 -18.80 -13.38 13.30
CA ASN A 499 -19.12 -13.24 11.88
C ASN A 499 -20.64 -13.13 11.64
N TYR A 500 -21.29 -12.15 12.29
CA TYR A 500 -22.72 -11.89 12.10
C TYR A 500 -23.03 -11.33 10.71
N SER A 501 -22.06 -10.65 10.08
CA SER A 501 -22.17 -10.15 8.70
C SER A 501 -22.15 -11.28 7.66
N GLY A 502 -21.54 -12.42 7.97
CA GLY A 502 -21.24 -13.46 6.99
C GLY A 502 -19.97 -13.18 6.15
N CYS A 503 -19.29 -12.05 6.35
CA CYS A 503 -18.15 -11.59 5.54
C CYS A 503 -16.77 -11.77 6.21
N GLY A 504 -16.70 -12.44 7.37
CA GLY A 504 -15.46 -12.83 8.05
C GLY A 504 -15.21 -12.07 9.36
N ASN A 505 -15.72 -10.84 9.49
CA ASN A 505 -15.70 -10.09 10.74
C ASN A 505 -17.02 -9.38 11.02
N THR A 506 -17.18 -8.89 12.25
CA THR A 506 -18.24 -7.96 12.63
C THR A 506 -17.58 -6.76 13.27
N PHE A 507 -17.88 -5.57 12.76
CA PHE A 507 -17.37 -4.32 13.30
C PHE A 507 -18.03 -4.03 14.65
N ASN A 508 -17.26 -3.54 15.62
CA ASN A 508 -17.72 -3.38 17.00
C ASN A 508 -18.50 -2.07 17.21
N CYS A 509 -19.60 -1.91 16.47
CA CYS A 509 -20.32 -0.63 16.32
C CYS A 509 -20.73 0.05 17.64
N ASN A 510 -20.94 -0.74 18.71
CA ASN A 510 -21.37 -0.21 20.00
C ASN A 510 -20.20 0.22 20.91
N HIS A 511 -18.96 -0.14 20.60
CA HIS A 511 -17.81 0.34 21.35
C HIS A 511 -17.72 1.87 21.25
N PRO A 512 -17.46 2.63 22.34
CA PRO A 512 -17.51 4.10 22.31
C PRO A 512 -16.69 4.76 21.19
N ILE A 513 -15.47 4.27 20.97
CA ILE A 513 -14.57 4.77 19.92
C ILE A 513 -15.10 4.45 18.52
N VAL A 514 -15.65 3.25 18.32
CA VAL A 514 -16.19 2.83 17.02
C VAL A 514 -17.50 3.58 16.73
N ARG A 515 -18.33 3.80 17.75
CA ARG A 515 -19.53 4.62 17.65
C ARG A 515 -19.21 6.07 17.29
N GLN A 516 -18.19 6.65 17.92
CA GLN A 516 -17.69 7.97 17.58
C GLN A 516 -17.21 8.00 16.12
N PHE A 517 -16.42 7.01 15.69
CA PHE A 517 -15.98 6.85 14.31
C PHE A 517 -17.13 6.82 13.31
N ILE A 518 -18.17 6.00 13.55
CA ILE A 518 -19.35 5.93 12.67
C ILE A 518 -20.07 7.28 12.63
N LEU A 519 -20.29 7.92 13.78
CA LEU A 519 -20.96 9.23 13.85
C LEU A 519 -20.16 10.35 13.17
N GLU A 520 -18.83 10.31 13.25
CA GLU A 520 -17.95 11.27 12.57
C GLU A 520 -17.85 11.00 11.07
N CYS A 521 -17.99 9.75 10.63
CA CYS A 521 -18.05 9.39 9.21
C CYS A 521 -19.35 9.88 8.55
N LEU A 522 -20.45 9.87 9.30
CA LEU A 522 -21.77 10.31 8.82
C LEU A 522 -21.96 11.84 8.82
N ARG A 523 -21.06 12.59 9.46
CA ARG A 523 -21.10 14.06 9.56
C ARG A 523 -20.20 14.69 8.52
#